data_AF-A0A536V7T5-F1
#
_entry.id   AF-A0A536V7T5-F1
#
_cell.length_a   1.000
_cell.length_b   1.000
_cell.length_c   1.000
_cell.angle_alpha   90.00
_cell.angle_beta   90.00
_cell.angle_gamma   90.00
#
_symmetry.space_group_name_H-M   'P 1'
#
loop_
_entity.id
_entity.type
_entity.pdbx_description
1 polymer ?
#
loop_
_entity_poly.entity_id
_entity_poly.type
_entity_poly.pdbx_seq_one_letter_code
_entity_poly.pdbx_strand_id
1 'polypeptide(L)'
;TLMGGLASARETTLQTLTRELWEEAGLELHALQDIAPLGRSTVRRPVSDGYMVEHIDIFEARVPDGVTPVNQDGEVEHFECLAVPALIERLAADEFTLEATLIHAHWLRRHGLIDA
;
A
#
# COMPACT_ATOMS: atom_id res chain seq x y z
N THR A 1 -3.33 2.22 -2.26
CA THR A 1 -2.85 1.98 -0.87
C THR A 1 -2.53 3.35 -0.26
N LEU A 2 -1.99 3.44 0.97
CA LEU A 2 -1.53 4.72 1.51
C LEU A 2 -0.26 5.22 0.80
N MET A 3 0.67 4.30 0.52
CA MET A 3 1.85 4.56 -0.32
C MET A 3 2.25 3.26 -1.03
N GLY A 4 3.16 3.34 -1.99
CA GLY A 4 3.73 2.17 -2.66
C GLY A 4 4.83 2.54 -3.64
N GLY A 5 6.08 2.20 -3.33
CA GLY A 5 7.21 2.51 -4.20
C GLY A 5 8.26 1.41 -4.33
N LEU A 6 9.16 1.61 -5.29
CA LEU A 6 10.10 0.59 -5.73
C LEU A 6 11.37 0.62 -4.88
N ALA A 7 11.78 -0.55 -4.40
CA ALA A 7 13.06 -0.70 -3.73
C ALA A 7 14.21 -0.62 -4.73
N SER A 8 15.15 0.30 -4.48
CA SER A 8 16.41 0.32 -5.22
C SER A 8 17.27 -0.89 -4.85
N ALA A 9 18.14 -1.35 -5.77
CA ALA A 9 18.95 -2.57 -5.58
C ALA A 9 19.89 -2.56 -4.35
N ARG A 10 20.11 -1.40 -3.73
CA ARG A 10 20.96 -1.23 -2.53
C ARG A 10 20.18 -0.79 -1.30
N GLU A 11 18.86 -0.67 -1.40
CA GLU A 11 18.00 -0.35 -0.27
C GLU A 11 17.51 -1.61 0.42
N THR A 12 17.45 -1.55 1.74
CA THR A 12 16.68 -2.50 2.54
C THR A 12 15.20 -2.16 2.48
N THR A 13 14.32 -3.14 2.73
CA THR A 13 12.86 -2.92 2.79
C THR A 13 12.50 -1.78 3.75
N LEU A 14 13.19 -1.66 4.90
CA LEU A 14 12.93 -0.60 5.87
C LEU A 14 13.34 0.79 5.35
N GLN A 15 14.45 0.88 4.61
CA GLN A 15 14.89 2.14 3.99
C GLN A 15 13.92 2.59 2.92
N THR A 16 13.52 1.69 2.03
CA THR A 16 12.49 1.97 1.02
C THR A 16 11.19 2.39 1.68
N LEU A 17 10.67 1.62 2.65
CA LEU A 17 9.44 1.96 3.36
C LEU A 17 9.51 3.35 4.01
N THR A 18 10.64 3.69 4.64
CA THR A 18 10.81 5.00 5.29
C THR A 18 10.85 6.14 4.28
N ARG A 19 11.57 5.95 3.16
CA ARG A 19 11.69 6.95 2.10
C ARG A 19 10.34 7.18 1.43
N GLU A 20 9.70 6.14 0.90
CA GLU A 20 8.44 6.25 0.15
C GLU A 20 7.30 6.75 1.04
N LEU A 21 7.27 6.37 2.34
CA LEU A 21 6.28 6.89 3.28
C LEU A 21 6.40 8.41 3.47
N TRP A 22 7.62 8.94 3.43
CA TRP A 22 7.84 10.39 3.48
C TRP A 22 7.54 11.04 2.12
N GLU A 23 8.06 10.50 1.01
CA GLU A 23 7.92 11.09 -0.34
C GLU A 23 6.45 11.15 -0.77
N GLU A 24 5.75 10.02 -0.71
CA GLU A 24 4.37 9.94 -1.21
C GLU A 24 3.35 10.45 -0.20
N ALA A 25 3.57 10.24 1.11
CA ALA A 25 2.56 10.50 2.14
C ALA A 25 2.96 11.52 3.20
N GLY A 26 4.20 12.02 3.20
CA GLY A 26 4.67 13.01 4.18
C GLY A 26 4.65 12.50 5.62
N LEU A 27 4.67 11.18 5.81
CA LEU A 27 4.59 10.56 7.12
C LEU A 27 5.97 10.01 7.53
N GLU A 28 6.27 10.16 8.81
CA GLU A 28 7.45 9.58 9.42
C GLU A 28 7.09 8.21 10.01
N LEU A 29 7.98 7.22 9.86
CA LEU A 29 7.71 5.85 10.34
C LEU A 29 7.42 5.82 11.85
N HIS A 30 8.10 6.65 12.63
CA HIS A 30 7.91 6.74 14.08
C HIS A 30 6.59 7.41 14.49
N ALA A 31 5.90 8.10 13.57
CA ALA A 31 4.60 8.69 13.82
C ALA A 31 3.45 7.69 13.65
N LEU A 32 3.70 6.56 12.98
CA LEU A 32 2.71 5.50 12.80
C LEU A 32 2.60 4.62 14.06
N GLN A 33 1.44 4.00 14.23
CA GLN A 33 1.15 3.07 15.32
C GLN A 33 0.96 1.66 14.76
N ASP A 34 1.26 0.65 15.57
CA ASP A 34 0.95 -0.76 15.26
C ASP A 34 1.54 -1.25 13.92
N ILE A 35 2.71 -0.74 13.52
CA ILE A 35 3.37 -1.16 12.27
C ILE A 35 3.70 -2.65 12.33
N ALA A 36 3.20 -3.42 11.37
CA ALA A 36 3.44 -4.85 11.29
C ALA A 36 3.56 -5.34 9.84
N PRO A 37 4.42 -6.36 9.58
CA PRO A 37 4.44 -7.02 8.28
C PRO A 37 3.14 -7.80 8.05
N LEU A 38 2.50 -7.55 6.91
CA LEU A 38 1.29 -8.25 6.47
C LEU A 38 1.60 -9.45 5.57
N GLY A 39 2.84 -9.58 5.10
CA GLY A 39 3.32 -10.69 4.27
C GLY A 39 3.92 -10.19 2.96
N ARG A 40 3.99 -11.07 1.97
CA ARG A 40 4.50 -10.75 0.64
C ARG A 40 3.52 -11.23 -0.43
N SER A 41 3.24 -10.39 -1.42
CA SER A 41 2.52 -10.78 -2.65
C SER A 41 3.50 -10.94 -3.80
N THR A 42 3.13 -11.73 -4.80
CA THR A 42 3.90 -11.82 -6.06
C THR A 42 2.97 -11.77 -7.25
N VAL A 43 3.14 -10.73 -8.06
CA VAL A 43 2.38 -10.55 -9.30
C VAL A 43 3.26 -10.98 -10.46
N ARG A 44 2.69 -11.77 -11.38
CA ARG A 44 3.36 -12.25 -12.58
C ARG A 44 2.46 -12.05 -13.77
N ARG A 45 2.92 -11.32 -14.78
CA ARG A 45 2.15 -11.10 -16.01
C ARG A 45 3.04 -10.75 -17.20
N PRO A 46 2.62 -11.10 -18.42
CA PRO A 46 3.20 -10.48 -19.60
C PRO A 46 2.94 -8.97 -19.58
N VAL A 47 3.92 -8.21 -20.04
CA VAL A 47 3.87 -6.76 -20.24
C VAL A 47 4.39 -6.44 -21.65
N SER A 48 4.20 -5.21 -22.12
CA SER A 48 4.62 -4.79 -23.48
C SER A 48 6.08 -5.16 -23.78
N ASP A 49 6.95 -4.99 -22.80
CA ASP A 49 8.40 -5.13 -22.95
C ASP A 49 8.95 -6.44 -22.38
N GLY A 50 8.09 -7.45 -22.16
CA GLY A 50 8.50 -8.78 -21.74
C GLY A 50 7.60 -9.42 -20.70
N TYR A 51 8.19 -9.97 -19.65
CA TYR A 51 7.48 -10.66 -18.58
C TYR A 51 7.86 -10.06 -17.23
N MET A 52 6.88 -9.53 -16.52
CA MET A 52 7.06 -8.92 -15.22
C MET A 52 6.90 -9.96 -14.12
N VAL A 53 7.83 -9.94 -13.16
CA VAL A 53 7.71 -10.62 -11.87
C VAL A 53 7.97 -9.59 -10.81
N GLU A 54 6.93 -9.21 -10.08
CA GLU A 54 6.99 -8.21 -9.03
C GLU A 54 6.77 -8.87 -7.67
N HIS A 55 7.63 -8.56 -6.71
CA HIS A 55 7.52 -9.00 -5.32
C HIS A 55 7.21 -7.79 -4.45
N ILE A 56 6.12 -7.86 -3.71
CA ILE A 56 5.63 -6.73 -2.91
C ILE A 56 5.65 -7.13 -1.45
N ASP A 57 6.51 -6.48 -0.66
CA ASP A 57 6.48 -6.58 0.80
C ASP A 57 5.37 -5.67 1.34
N ILE A 58 4.41 -6.26 2.06
CA ILE A 58 3.21 -5.57 2.51
C ILE A 58 3.34 -5.29 4.00
N PHE A 59 3.05 -4.06 4.38
CA PHE A 59 2.97 -3.62 5.76
C PHE A 59 1.58 -3.07 6.05
N GLU A 60 1.12 -3.28 7.28
CA GLU A 60 -0.01 -2.56 7.83
C GLU A 60 0.48 -1.63 8.94
N ALA A 61 -0.20 -0.51 9.09
CA ALA A 61 0.06 0.47 10.14
C ALA A 61 -1.20 1.31 10.35
N ARG A 62 -1.28 1.93 11.52
CA ARG A 62 -2.34 2.88 11.86
C ARG A 62 -1.79 4.30 11.86
N VAL A 63 -2.40 5.16 11.06
CA VAL A 63 -2.18 6.61 11.10
C VAL A 63 -2.95 7.15 12.31
N PRO A 64 -2.31 7.91 13.22
CA PRO A 64 -3.01 8.49 14.36
C PRO A 64 -4.09 9.50 13.96
N ASP A 65 -5.11 9.65 14.81
CA ASP A 65 -6.15 10.66 14.61
C ASP A 65 -5.54 12.07 14.54
N GLY A 66 -6.03 12.89 13.61
CA GLY A 66 -5.54 14.25 13.39
C GLY A 66 -4.24 14.35 12.60
N VAL A 67 -3.64 13.23 12.19
CA VAL A 67 -2.52 13.21 11.25
C VAL A 67 -3.05 13.07 9.83
N THR A 68 -2.71 14.03 8.96
CA THR A 68 -3.12 14.04 7.56
C THR A 68 -1.93 13.73 6.67
N PRO A 69 -1.99 12.71 5.80
CA PRO A 69 -0.96 12.47 4.80
C PRO A 69 -0.85 13.64 3.81
N VAL A 70 0.37 13.99 3.43
CA VAL A 70 0.67 15.08 2.50
C VAL A 70 1.69 14.61 1.48
N ASN A 71 1.31 14.63 0.21
CA ASN A 71 2.20 14.34 -0.91
C ASN A 71 3.37 15.34 -0.95
N GLN A 72 4.61 14.85 -0.96
CA GLN A 72 5.82 15.68 -1.02
C GLN A 72 6.44 15.77 -2.41
N ASP A 73 6.31 14.73 -3.24
CA ASP A 73 7.04 14.60 -4.50
C ASP A 73 6.18 14.83 -5.75
N GLY A 74 4.85 14.84 -5.60
CA GLY A 74 3.91 15.04 -6.69
C GLY A 74 3.33 13.76 -7.30
N GLU A 75 3.65 12.58 -6.77
CA GLU A 75 3.16 11.31 -7.33
C GLU A 75 1.70 10.99 -6.94
N VAL A 76 1.26 11.42 -5.76
CA VAL A 76 -0.10 11.18 -5.25
C VAL A 76 -1.06 12.34 -5.53
N GLU A 77 -2.15 12.08 -6.26
CA GLU A 77 -3.16 13.11 -6.56
C GLU A 77 -3.91 13.59 -5.30
N HIS A 78 -4.41 12.65 -4.49
CA HIS A 78 -5.07 12.96 -3.22
C HIS A 78 -5.12 11.73 -2.29
N PHE A 79 -5.41 12.00 -1.02
CA PHE A 79 -5.65 10.99 0.01
C PHE A 79 -7.12 10.95 0.41
N GLU A 80 -7.63 9.74 0.61
CA GLU A 80 -8.99 9.51 1.11
C GLU A 80 -8.99 8.43 2.19
N CYS A 81 -9.68 8.69 3.30
CA CYS A 81 -9.90 7.71 4.36
C CYS A 81 -11.28 7.06 4.16
N LEU A 82 -11.28 5.80 3.73
CA LEU A 82 -12.49 5.04 3.44
C LEU A 82 -12.94 4.19 4.62
N ALA A 83 -14.26 4.14 4.86
CA ALA A 83 -14.85 3.10 5.68
C ALA A 83 -14.76 1.74 4.96
N VAL A 84 -14.63 0.65 5.72
CA VAL A 84 -14.49 -0.72 5.17
C VAL A 84 -15.57 -1.08 4.13
N PRO A 85 -16.87 -0.80 4.34
CA PRO A 85 -17.88 -1.11 3.32
C PRO A 85 -17.63 -0.38 1.99
N ALA A 86 -17.27 0.90 2.04
CA ALA A 86 -16.96 1.69 0.84
C ALA A 86 -15.70 1.18 0.13
N LEU A 87 -14.68 0.74 0.88
CA LEU A 87 -13.50 0.09 0.30
C LEU A 87 -13.90 -1.18 -0.47
N ILE A 88 -14.73 -2.04 0.11
CA ILE A 88 -15.19 -3.28 -0.54
C ILE A 88 -15.97 -2.97 -1.83
N GLU A 89 -16.88 -1.99 -1.78
CA GLU A 89 -17.65 -1.57 -2.95
C GLU A 89 -16.73 -1.08 -4.10
N ARG A 90 -15.77 -0.21 -3.78
CA ARG A 90 -14.83 0.35 -4.77
C ARG A 90 -13.85 -0.69 -5.33
N LEU A 91 -13.45 -1.67 -4.52
CA LEU A 91 -12.66 -2.81 -4.99
C LEU A 91 -13.44 -3.66 -6.01
N ALA A 92 -14.74 -3.86 -5.78
CA ALA A 92 -15.59 -4.60 -6.71
C ALA A 92 -15.91 -3.82 -7.99
N ALA A 93 -15.71 -2.49 -7.98
CA ALA A 93 -15.91 -1.59 -9.12
C ALA A 93 -14.64 -1.36 -9.96
N ASP A 94 -13.55 -2.10 -9.70
CA ASP A 94 -12.25 -1.98 -10.40
C ASP A 94 -11.64 -0.56 -10.35
N GLU A 95 -11.89 0.19 -9.28
CA GLU A 95 -11.36 1.56 -9.11
C GLU A 95 -9.90 1.61 -8.63
N PHE A 96 -9.27 0.46 -8.41
CA PHE A 96 -7.90 0.34 -7.93
C PHE A 96 -7.04 -0.43 -8.94
N THR A 97 -5.72 -0.21 -8.88
CA THR A 97 -4.76 -1.06 -9.60
C THR A 97 -4.87 -2.51 -9.13
N LEU A 98 -4.48 -3.47 -9.97
CA LEU A 98 -4.50 -4.89 -9.63
C LEU A 98 -3.74 -5.18 -8.32
N GLU A 99 -2.56 -4.59 -8.20
CA GLU A 99 -1.67 -4.73 -7.05
C GLU A 99 -2.34 -4.19 -5.78
N ALA A 100 -2.93 -2.98 -5.82
CA ALA A 100 -3.65 -2.39 -4.69
C ALA A 100 -4.89 -3.21 -4.30
N THR A 101 -5.64 -3.73 -5.29
CA THR A 101 -6.79 -4.60 -5.05
C THR A 101 -6.38 -5.87 -4.32
N LEU A 102 -5.29 -6.52 -4.75
CA LEU A 102 -4.76 -7.73 -4.10
C LEU A 102 -4.31 -7.46 -2.66
N ILE A 103 -3.64 -6.32 -2.41
CA ILE A 103 -3.17 -5.93 -1.08
C ILE A 103 -4.35 -5.67 -0.13
N HIS A 104 -5.35 -4.89 -0.57
CA HIS A 104 -6.52 -4.58 0.24
C HIS A 104 -7.37 -5.82 0.51
N ALA A 105 -7.58 -6.68 -0.49
CA ALA A 105 -8.29 -7.95 -0.29
C ALA A 105 -7.54 -8.89 0.67
N HIS A 106 -6.21 -8.91 0.63
CA HIS A 106 -5.40 -9.66 1.59
C HIS A 106 -5.56 -9.13 3.02
N TRP A 107 -5.55 -7.81 3.20
CA TRP A 107 -5.80 -7.18 4.50
C TRP A 107 -7.21 -7.50 5.02
N LEU A 108 -8.25 -7.33 4.19
CA LEU A 108 -9.64 -7.63 4.56
C LEU A 108 -9.81 -9.09 5.01
N ARG A 109 -9.24 -10.05 4.28
CA ARG A 109 -9.26 -11.48 4.67
C ARG A 109 -8.55 -11.72 6.00
N ARG A 110 -7.35 -11.15 6.18
CA ARG A 110 -6.55 -11.33 7.39
C ARG A 110 -7.24 -10.79 8.64
N HIS A 111 -8.09 -9.78 8.49
CA HIS A 111 -8.90 -9.20 9.56
C HIS A 111 -10.33 -9.77 9.64
N GLY A 112 -10.68 -10.80 8.85
CA GLY A 112 -11.98 -11.48 8.90
C GLY A 112 -13.16 -10.63 8.40
N LEU A 113 -12.89 -9.63 7.54
CA LEU A 113 -13.89 -8.70 7.01
C LEU A 113 -14.54 -9.20 5.71
N ILE A 114 -13.89 -10.16 5.05
CA ILE A 114 -14.42 -10.91 3.90
C ILE A 114 -14.02 -12.38 4.03
N ASP A 115 -14.78 -13.26 3.38
CA ASP A 115 -14.49 -14.69 3.33
C ASP A 115 -13.18 -15.01 2.57
N ALA A 116 -12.61 -16.18 2.85
CA ALA A 116 -11.37 -16.67 2.25
C ALA A 116 -11.52 -16.92 0.74
#